data_AF-A0A966UPC2-F1
#
_entry.id   AF-A0A966UPC2-F1
#
_cell.length_a   1.000
_cell.length_b   1.000
_cell.length_c   1.000
_cell.angle_alpha   90.00
_cell.angle_beta   90.00
_cell.angle_gamma   90.00
#
_symmetry.space_group_name_H-M   'P 1'
#
loop_
_entity.id
_entity.type
_entity.pdbx_description
1 polymer ?
#
loop_
_entity_poly.entity_id
_entity_poly.type
_entity_poly.pdbx_seq_one_letter_code
_entity_poly.pdbx_strand_id
1 'polypeptide(L)'
;MSNELISSKYTFACDPDECDCLIEVTSSDGFGFPSGVVEITCPCGRKPTLLSVEHATIQPTETKGNTMEETFGATVTPMVPENYNANTLVTYKSINDGEATYPTIKVNELEYRLDQVRYTENQLKINAGKISQIIDNLSADGWYNPNYDKSEVLNDLCEILGHEPKQSVRITATVTVEVDYDIPLEEVEDFDARDFIQENLSIDSWHGDVSVDSFDVCDADVDWS
;
A
#
# COMPACT_ATOMS: atom_id res chain seq x y z
N MET A 1 -35.99 8.67 15.66
CA MET A 1 -36.04 7.36 16.35
C MET A 1 -34.65 6.78 16.25
N SER A 2 -33.90 6.80 17.34
CA SER A 2 -32.56 6.21 17.44
C SER A 2 -32.74 4.69 17.46
N ASN A 3 -32.21 3.99 16.44
CA ASN A 3 -32.15 2.53 16.45
C ASN A 3 -31.08 2.12 17.47
N GLU A 4 -31.49 1.78 18.70
CA GLU A 4 -30.62 1.08 19.65
C GLU A 4 -30.28 -0.29 19.05
N LEU A 5 -29.00 -0.50 18.76
CA LEU A 5 -28.48 -1.80 18.32
C LEU A 5 -28.47 -2.73 19.53
N ILE A 6 -29.35 -3.73 19.53
CA ILE A 6 -29.33 -4.79 20.54
C ILE A 6 -28.07 -5.63 20.29
N SER A 7 -27.24 -5.84 21.31
CA SER A 7 -26.00 -6.61 21.17
C SER A 7 -25.93 -7.74 22.18
N SER A 8 -25.18 -8.78 21.86
CA SER A 8 -24.89 -9.89 22.76
C SER A 8 -23.40 -10.08 22.90
N LYS A 9 -22.93 -10.27 24.13
CA LYS A 9 -21.55 -10.57 24.50
C LYS A 9 -21.40 -12.06 24.75
N TYR A 10 -20.46 -12.67 24.05
CA TYR A 10 -20.13 -14.10 24.12
C TYR A 10 -18.73 -14.25 24.69
N THR A 11 -18.60 -15.09 25.71
CA THR A 11 -17.29 -15.42 26.31
C THR A 11 -16.97 -16.87 26.00
N PHE A 12 -15.78 -17.13 25.48
CA PHE A 12 -15.30 -18.44 25.09
C PHE A 12 -13.99 -18.76 25.80
N ALA A 13 -13.85 -19.99 26.29
CA ALA A 13 -12.57 -20.54 26.75
C ALA A 13 -12.00 -21.49 25.71
N CYS A 14 -10.74 -21.30 25.35
CA CYS A 14 -9.97 -22.22 24.54
C CYS A 14 -9.30 -23.29 25.41
N ASP A 15 -8.81 -24.33 24.75
CA ASP A 15 -8.18 -25.48 25.42
C ASP A 15 -6.98 -25.03 26.28
N PRO A 16 -7.01 -25.22 27.60
CA PRO A 16 -5.96 -24.77 28.51
C PRO A 16 -4.63 -25.52 28.31
N ASP A 17 -4.66 -26.71 27.70
CA ASP A 17 -3.45 -27.51 27.50
C ASP A 17 -2.69 -27.14 26.21
N GLU A 18 -3.33 -26.42 25.28
CA GLU A 18 -2.74 -26.04 23.99
C GLU A 18 -2.57 -24.53 23.79
N CYS A 19 -3.59 -23.74 24.11
CA CYS A 19 -3.69 -22.33 23.71
C CYS A 19 -4.10 -21.40 24.85
N ASP A 20 -4.62 -21.92 25.96
CA ASP A 20 -4.95 -21.23 27.22
C ASP A 20 -5.39 -19.77 27.03
N CYS A 21 -6.43 -19.60 26.21
CA CYS A 21 -6.88 -18.30 25.74
C CYS A 21 -8.36 -18.11 26.03
N LEU A 22 -8.73 -16.90 26.44
CA LEU A 22 -10.11 -16.50 26.59
C LEU A 22 -10.47 -15.51 25.47
N ILE A 23 -11.52 -15.81 24.74
CA ILE A 23 -11.98 -15.00 23.61
C ILE A 23 -13.32 -14.38 24.00
N GLU A 24 -13.39 -13.07 23.94
CA GLU A 24 -14.62 -12.31 24.20
C GLU A 24 -15.04 -11.60 22.91
N VAL A 25 -16.27 -11.87 22.46
CA VAL A 25 -16.82 -11.26 21.24
C VAL A 25 -18.17 -10.65 21.55
N THR A 26 -18.34 -9.38 21.15
CA THR A 26 -19.64 -8.71 21.22
C THR A 26 -20.16 -8.49 19.80
N SER A 27 -21.38 -8.93 19.53
CA SER A 27 -22.03 -8.80 18.22
C SER A 27 -23.36 -8.08 18.35
N SER A 28 -23.57 -7.02 17.54
CA SER A 28 -24.84 -6.31 17.39
C SER A 28 -25.70 -6.95 16.30
N ASP A 29 -26.95 -7.28 16.61
CA ASP A 29 -27.82 -8.14 15.80
C ASP A 29 -28.55 -7.40 14.66
N GLY A 30 -27.79 -6.72 13.79
CA GLY A 30 -28.33 -6.26 12.50
C GLY A 30 -28.35 -7.35 11.43
N PHE A 31 -27.26 -8.12 11.33
CA PHE A 31 -27.03 -9.08 10.23
C PHE A 31 -26.30 -10.37 10.65
N GLY A 32 -26.13 -10.63 11.95
CA GLY A 32 -25.71 -11.91 12.53
C GLY A 32 -24.42 -12.51 11.97
N PHE A 33 -23.27 -12.24 12.59
CA PHE A 33 -22.01 -12.84 12.15
C PHE A 33 -21.91 -14.34 12.54
N PRO A 34 -21.53 -15.24 11.62
CA PRO A 34 -21.48 -15.12 10.15
C PRO A 34 -22.82 -15.49 9.47
N SER A 35 -23.79 -16.05 10.21
CA SER A 35 -25.16 -16.36 9.77
C SER A 35 -26.08 -16.69 10.97
N GLY A 36 -26.04 -15.85 12.02
CA GLY A 36 -26.85 -16.05 13.23
C GLY A 36 -26.33 -17.07 14.24
N VAL A 37 -25.14 -17.65 14.01
CA VAL A 37 -24.44 -18.52 14.96
C VAL A 37 -23.00 -18.05 15.09
N VAL A 38 -22.56 -17.66 16.28
CA VAL A 38 -21.17 -17.24 16.53
C VAL A 38 -20.26 -18.47 16.53
N GLU A 39 -19.76 -18.87 15.35
CA GLU A 39 -18.74 -19.90 15.20
C GLU A 39 -17.35 -19.26 15.19
N ILE A 40 -16.63 -19.38 16.31
CA ILE A 40 -15.26 -18.91 16.48
C ILE A 40 -14.34 -20.12 16.67
N THR A 41 -13.13 -20.04 16.14
CA THR A 41 -12.08 -21.05 16.31
C THR A 41 -10.97 -20.47 17.17
N CYS A 42 -10.42 -21.27 18.09
CA CYS A 42 -9.29 -20.86 18.91
C CYS A 42 -8.00 -20.70 18.07
N PRO A 43 -7.00 -19.95 18.57
CA PRO A 43 -5.70 -19.81 17.88
C PRO A 43 -4.99 -21.13 17.60
N CYS A 44 -5.21 -22.14 18.45
CA CYS A 44 -4.75 -23.54 18.29
C CYS A 44 -5.52 -24.34 17.22
N GLY A 45 -6.53 -23.76 16.56
CA GLY A 45 -7.36 -24.45 15.56
C GLY A 45 -8.47 -25.34 16.13
N ARG A 46 -8.57 -25.46 17.47
CA ARG A 46 -9.66 -26.21 18.14
C ARG A 46 -10.92 -25.36 18.34
N LYS A 47 -12.06 -26.03 18.52
CA LYS A 47 -13.32 -25.36 18.85
C LYS A 47 -13.33 -24.91 20.32
N PRO A 48 -13.66 -23.64 20.60
CA PRO A 48 -13.77 -23.14 21.97
C PRO A 48 -14.99 -23.70 22.70
N THR A 49 -14.95 -23.64 24.03
CA THR A 49 -16.11 -23.84 24.90
C THR A 49 -16.77 -22.50 25.18
N LEU A 50 -18.07 -22.36 24.88
CA LEU A 50 -18.86 -21.18 25.25
C LEU A 50 -19.13 -21.17 26.75
N LEU A 51 -18.74 -20.09 27.43
CA LEU A 51 -18.89 -19.91 28.87
C LEU A 51 -20.13 -19.09 29.24
N SER A 52 -20.37 -17.99 28.53
CA SER A 52 -21.51 -17.10 28.83
C SER A 52 -22.01 -16.35 27.60
N VAL A 53 -23.30 -16.04 27.64
CA VAL A 53 -23.97 -15.13 26.72
C VAL A 53 -24.72 -14.10 27.55
N GLU A 54 -24.34 -12.84 27.42
CA GLU A 54 -24.93 -11.73 28.14
C GLU A 54 -25.48 -10.68 27.18
N HIS A 55 -26.59 -10.06 27.55
CA HIS A 55 -27.11 -8.93 26.79
C HIS A 55 -26.18 -7.74 26.97
N ALA A 56 -25.70 -7.18 25.86
CA ALA A 56 -24.80 -6.05 25.84
C ALA A 56 -25.47 -4.88 25.11
N THR A 57 -25.41 -3.70 25.71
CA THR A 57 -25.77 -2.46 25.02
C THR A 57 -24.47 -1.89 24.47
N ILE A 58 -24.17 -2.14 23.20
CA ILE A 58 -23.14 -1.36 22.51
C ILE A 58 -23.77 -0.02 22.22
N GLN A 59 -23.39 1.02 22.96
CA GLN A 59 -23.63 2.36 22.44
C GLN A 59 -22.91 2.43 21.10
N PRO A 60 -23.59 2.78 20.00
CA PRO A 60 -22.92 2.94 18.73
C PRO A 60 -21.68 3.78 19.00
N THR A 61 -20.50 3.20 18.76
CA THR A 61 -19.33 4.02 18.58
C THR A 61 -19.70 4.78 17.33
N GLU A 62 -20.23 5.98 17.50
CA GLU A 62 -20.19 6.92 16.42
C GLU A 62 -18.72 6.92 16.03
N THR A 63 -18.40 6.37 14.87
CA THR A 63 -17.42 7.02 14.03
C THR A 63 -18.04 8.37 13.68
N LYS A 64 -18.17 9.27 14.68
CA LYS A 64 -17.78 10.64 14.46
C LYS A 64 -16.37 10.45 13.92
N GLY A 65 -16.13 10.83 12.68
CA GLY A 65 -14.76 11.10 12.28
C GLY A 65 -14.16 11.91 13.42
N ASN A 66 -13.17 11.32 14.11
CA ASN A 66 -12.77 11.64 15.48
C ASN A 66 -13.00 13.12 15.85
N THR A 67 -14.08 13.45 16.57
CA THR A 67 -14.09 14.69 17.36
C THR A 67 -13.27 14.38 18.61
N MET A 68 -12.04 14.87 18.63
CA MET A 68 -11.12 14.72 19.75
C MET A 68 -11.78 15.18 21.05
N GLU A 69 -11.77 14.30 22.07
CA GLU A 69 -12.03 14.73 23.45
C GLU A 69 -10.98 15.74 23.89
N GLU A 70 -11.44 16.72 24.67
CA GLU A 70 -10.75 17.91 25.11
C GLU A 70 -9.42 17.60 25.82
N THR A 71 -8.33 17.62 25.04
CA THR A 71 -7.06 18.09 25.58
C THR A 71 -7.06 19.61 25.41
N PHE A 72 -7.32 20.32 26.50
CA PHE A 72 -7.03 21.74 26.72
C PHE A 72 -6.84 22.60 25.45
N GLY A 73 -7.89 23.37 25.09
CA GLY A 73 -7.87 24.52 24.19
C GLY A 73 -6.64 24.72 23.30
N ALA A 74 -6.61 24.07 22.14
CA ALA A 74 -5.79 24.51 21.03
C ALA A 74 -6.54 24.20 19.73
N THR A 75 -7.21 25.21 19.19
CA THR A 75 -7.78 25.20 17.84
C THR A 75 -6.62 24.98 16.85
N VAL A 76 -6.45 23.77 16.31
CA VAL A 76 -5.47 23.51 15.24
C VAL A 76 -6.14 23.70 13.89
N THR A 77 -6.60 24.92 13.63
CA THR A 77 -6.51 25.46 12.27
C THR A 77 -5.12 26.06 12.16
N PRO A 78 -4.37 25.89 11.06
CA PRO A 78 -3.50 26.99 10.66
C PRO A 78 -4.46 28.11 10.25
N MET A 79 -5.04 28.82 11.23
CA MET A 79 -5.77 30.03 10.95
C MET A 79 -4.71 30.98 10.42
N VAL A 80 -4.64 31.07 9.08
CA VAL A 80 -3.84 32.09 8.40
C VAL A 80 -4.19 33.40 9.11
N PRO A 81 -3.23 34.06 9.77
CA PRO A 81 -3.53 35.25 10.55
C PRO A 81 -4.33 36.23 9.69
N GLU A 82 -5.35 36.90 10.23
CA GLU A 82 -6.17 37.85 9.45
C GLU A 82 -5.32 38.94 8.77
N ASN A 83 -4.11 39.18 9.28
CA ASN A 83 -3.14 40.13 8.75
C ASN A 83 -2.05 39.51 7.85
N TYR A 84 -2.11 38.21 7.56
CA TYR A 84 -1.17 37.57 6.65
C TYR A 84 -1.48 37.97 5.22
N ASN A 85 -0.47 38.49 4.53
CA ASN A 85 -0.55 38.80 3.11
C ASN A 85 0.71 38.26 2.42
N ALA A 86 0.52 37.19 1.66
CA ALA A 86 1.53 36.49 0.86
C ALA A 86 2.29 37.41 -0.12
N ASN A 87 1.66 38.50 -0.58
CA ASN A 87 2.24 39.44 -1.53
C ASN A 87 2.91 40.66 -0.86
N THR A 88 2.90 40.76 0.47
CA THR A 88 3.63 41.82 1.18
C THR A 88 5.12 41.72 0.90
N LEU A 89 5.77 42.86 0.67
CA LEU A 89 7.22 42.92 0.54
C LEU A 89 7.87 42.98 1.92
N VAL A 90 8.84 42.11 2.14
CA VAL A 90 9.64 42.04 3.35
C VAL A 90 11.11 42.23 3.00
N THR A 91 11.81 43.01 3.83
CA THR A 91 13.26 43.17 3.75
C THR A 91 13.89 42.45 4.92
N TYR A 92 14.80 41.53 4.66
CA TYR A 92 15.49 40.77 5.69
C TYR A 92 17.00 40.85 5.51
N LYS A 93 17.75 40.61 6.60
CA LYS A 93 19.21 40.53 6.55
C LYS A 93 19.62 39.12 6.13
N SER A 94 20.30 38.99 5.00
CA SER A 94 20.94 37.75 4.56
C SER A 94 22.45 37.87 4.77
N ILE A 95 23.07 36.85 5.35
CA ILE A 95 24.50 36.78 5.56
C ILE A 95 25.01 35.58 4.78
N ASN A 96 25.77 35.83 3.72
CA ASN A 96 26.41 34.79 2.92
C ASN A 96 27.92 35.05 2.96
N ASP A 97 28.70 34.05 3.34
CA ASP A 97 30.18 34.12 3.43
C ASP A 97 30.72 35.34 4.21
N GLY A 98 30.00 35.75 5.25
CA GLY A 98 30.37 36.88 6.11
C GLY A 98 29.94 38.27 5.61
N GLU A 99 29.41 38.38 4.39
CA GLU A 99 28.87 39.63 3.85
C GLU A 99 27.37 39.76 4.11
N ALA A 100 26.95 40.93 4.61
CA ALA A 100 25.54 41.22 4.89
C ALA A 100 24.88 41.91 3.70
N THR A 101 23.79 41.32 3.20
CA THR A 101 22.92 41.88 2.16
C THR A 101 21.49 42.04 2.69
N TYR A 102 20.71 42.94 2.08
CA TYR A 102 19.34 43.26 2.51
C TYR A 102 18.34 43.12 1.34
N PRO A 103 18.07 41.89 0.88
CA PRO A 103 17.08 41.65 -0.16
C PRO A 103 15.66 42.03 0.29
N THR A 104 14.87 42.55 -0.65
CA THR A 104 13.43 42.79 -0.50
C THR A 104 12.67 41.86 -1.44
N ILE A 105 11.88 40.93 -0.89
CA ILE A 105 11.10 39.96 -1.66
C ILE A 105 9.69 39.80 -1.08
N LYS A 106 8.82 39.09 -1.78
CA LYS A 106 7.48 38.77 -1.27
C LYS A 106 7.56 37.71 -0.17
N VAL A 107 6.61 37.77 0.78
CA VAL A 107 6.49 36.77 1.87
C VAL A 107 6.42 35.34 1.34
N ASN A 108 5.58 35.08 0.33
CA ASN A 108 5.42 33.74 -0.23
C ASN A 108 6.71 33.18 -0.85
N GLU A 109 7.53 34.02 -1.49
CA GLU A 109 8.79 33.61 -2.09
C GLU A 109 9.83 33.26 -1.01
N LEU A 110 9.86 34.03 0.08
CA LEU A 110 10.70 33.74 1.24
C LEU A 110 10.31 32.41 1.89
N GLU A 111 9.01 32.18 2.09
CA GLU A 111 8.49 30.95 2.67
C GLU A 111 8.79 29.73 1.80
N TYR A 112 8.60 29.86 0.48
CA TYR A 112 8.97 28.81 -0.46
C TYR A 112 10.46 28.48 -0.37
N ARG A 113 11.34 29.50 -0.37
CA ARG A 113 12.79 29.28 -0.22
C ARG A 113 13.12 28.57 1.09
N LEU A 114 12.50 28.97 2.20
CA LEU A 114 12.72 28.33 3.49
C LEU A 114 12.24 26.88 3.51
N ASP A 115 11.10 26.60 2.88
CA ASP A 115 10.56 25.25 2.78
C ASP A 115 11.46 24.34 1.91
N GLN A 116 11.95 24.86 0.77
CA GLN A 116 12.92 24.15 -0.06
C GLN A 116 14.22 23.84 0.69
N VAL A 117 14.72 24.77 1.51
CA VAL A 117 15.88 24.53 2.37
C VAL A 117 15.58 23.44 3.39
N ARG A 118 14.44 23.49 4.10
CA ARG A 118 14.03 22.46 5.05
C ARG A 118 13.91 21.08 4.41
N TYR A 119 13.29 21.02 3.23
CA TYR A 119 13.18 19.79 2.46
C TYR A 119 14.58 19.24 2.12
N THR A 120 15.47 20.09 1.61
CA THR A 120 16.84 19.70 1.23
C THR A 120 17.64 19.24 2.45
N GLU A 121 17.57 19.95 3.57
CA GLU A 121 18.21 19.54 4.83
C GLU A 121 17.69 18.20 5.33
N ASN A 122 16.38 17.95 5.19
CA ASN A 122 15.80 16.65 5.56
C ASN A 122 16.33 15.53 4.66
N GLN A 123 16.38 15.74 3.34
CA GLN A 123 16.98 14.78 2.41
C GLN A 123 18.47 14.53 2.72
N LEU A 124 19.22 15.58 3.04
CA LEU A 124 20.62 15.47 3.45
C LEU A 124 20.77 14.66 4.74
N LYS A 125 19.91 14.87 5.75
CA LYS A 125 19.91 14.07 6.98
C LYS A 125 19.63 12.60 6.71
N ILE A 126 18.63 12.30 5.87
CA ILE A 126 18.29 10.93 5.46
C ILE A 126 19.49 10.29 4.77
N ASN A 127 20.09 10.96 3.79
CA ASN A 127 21.24 10.45 3.05
C ASN A 127 22.47 10.28 3.93
N ALA A 128 22.75 11.22 4.83
CA ALA A 128 23.82 11.09 5.81
C ALA A 128 23.58 9.88 6.74
N GLY A 129 22.32 9.62 7.13
CA GLY A 129 21.93 8.43 7.88
C GLY A 129 22.22 7.13 7.11
N LYS A 130 21.82 7.05 5.83
CA LYS A 130 22.14 5.91 4.96
C LYS A 130 23.64 5.67 4.84
N ILE A 131 24.42 6.74 4.64
CA ILE A 131 25.88 6.66 4.56
C ILE A 131 26.47 6.18 5.89
N SER A 132 25.98 6.66 7.03
CA SER A 132 26.43 6.21 8.35
C SER A 132 26.19 4.71 8.52
N GLN A 133 25.01 4.21 8.18
CA GLN A 133 24.69 2.78 8.24
C GLN A 133 25.63 1.94 7.37
N ILE A 134 25.93 2.40 6.16
CA ILE A 134 26.91 1.74 5.28
C ILE A 134 28.29 1.71 5.93
N ILE A 135 28.75 2.82 6.50
CA ILE A 135 30.05 2.90 7.16
C ILE A 135 30.10 1.98 8.38
N ASP A 136 29.05 1.93 9.19
CA ASP A 136 28.97 1.06 10.37
C ASP A 136 29.05 -0.43 9.98
N ASN A 137 28.41 -0.81 8.87
CA ASN A 137 28.49 -2.16 8.32
C ASN A 137 29.85 -2.48 7.67
N LEU A 138 30.62 -1.49 7.23
CA LEU A 138 31.99 -1.67 6.72
C LEU A 138 33.02 -1.87 7.84
N SER A 139 32.71 -2.79 8.77
CA SER A 139 33.52 -3.14 9.92
C SER A 139 33.91 -4.62 9.90
N ALA A 140 34.92 -4.99 10.70
CA ALA A 140 35.38 -6.38 10.81
C ALA A 140 34.31 -7.34 11.33
N ASP A 141 33.39 -6.83 12.16
CA ASP A 141 32.27 -7.58 12.70
C ASP A 141 31.03 -7.57 11.77
N GLY A 142 31.00 -6.66 10.78
CA GLY A 142 29.96 -6.52 9.76
C GLY A 142 30.34 -7.17 8.43
N TRP A 143 30.27 -6.44 7.32
CA TRP A 143 30.46 -6.95 5.95
C TRP A 143 31.88 -7.46 5.65
N TYR A 144 32.89 -7.14 6.46
CA TYR A 144 34.23 -7.76 6.33
C TYR A 144 34.36 -9.08 7.09
N ASN A 145 33.34 -9.49 7.84
CA ASN A 145 33.32 -10.78 8.53
C ASN A 145 33.37 -11.91 7.48
N PRO A 146 34.27 -12.91 7.61
CA PRO A 146 34.35 -14.03 6.69
C PRO A 146 33.06 -14.86 6.55
N ASN A 147 32.14 -14.73 7.49
CA ASN A 147 30.83 -15.40 7.45
C ASN A 147 29.76 -14.59 6.70
N TYR A 148 30.04 -13.36 6.29
CA TYR A 148 29.13 -12.54 5.49
C TYR A 148 29.39 -12.79 4.00
N ASP A 149 28.37 -13.28 3.30
CA ASP A 149 28.48 -13.55 1.89
C ASP A 149 28.26 -12.28 1.04
N LYS A 150 28.85 -12.27 -0.16
CA LYS A 150 28.71 -11.15 -1.09
C LYS A 150 27.24 -10.82 -1.41
N SER A 151 26.39 -11.84 -1.51
CA SER A 151 24.95 -11.65 -1.76
C SER A 151 24.26 -10.94 -0.60
N GLU A 152 24.65 -11.22 0.64
CA GLU A 152 24.08 -10.57 1.83
C GLU A 152 24.47 -9.10 1.88
N VAL A 153 25.73 -8.77 1.61
CA VAL A 153 26.20 -7.38 1.48
C VAL A 153 25.40 -6.59 0.42
N LEU A 154 25.13 -7.22 -0.73
CA LEU A 154 24.36 -6.58 -1.80
C LEU A 154 22.88 -6.38 -1.41
N ASN A 155 22.29 -7.32 -0.68
CA ASN A 155 20.92 -7.20 -0.18
C ASN A 155 20.80 -6.09 0.86
N ASP A 156 21.71 -6.03 1.83
CA ASP A 156 21.74 -4.97 2.85
C ASP A 156 21.92 -3.59 2.22
N LEU A 157 22.80 -3.47 1.21
CA LEU A 157 22.98 -2.22 0.47
C LEU A 157 21.69 -1.80 -0.23
N CYS A 158 20.97 -2.75 -0.83
CA CYS A 158 19.67 -2.49 -1.48
C CYS A 158 18.64 -2.01 -0.45
N GLU A 159 18.57 -2.62 0.73
CA GLU A 159 17.69 -2.21 1.83
C GLU A 159 18.01 -0.79 2.33
N ILE A 160 19.28 -0.51 2.66
CA ILE A 160 19.72 0.80 3.16
C ILE A 160 19.44 1.90 2.13
N LEU A 161 19.69 1.63 0.85
CA LEU A 161 19.48 2.60 -0.21
C LEU A 161 18.00 2.75 -0.60
N GLY A 162 17.16 1.77 -0.25
CA GLY A 162 15.76 1.69 -0.71
C GLY A 162 15.68 1.40 -2.21
N HIS A 163 16.59 0.56 -2.71
CA HIS A 163 16.70 0.18 -4.10
C HIS A 163 16.26 -1.27 -4.29
N GLU A 164 15.37 -1.52 -5.24
CA GLU A 164 14.95 -2.87 -5.61
C GLU A 164 15.69 -3.28 -6.91
N PRO A 165 16.66 -4.21 -6.85
CA PRO A 165 17.37 -4.64 -8.04
C PRO A 165 16.44 -5.52 -8.91
N LYS A 166 16.03 -5.02 -10.08
CA LYS A 166 15.19 -5.75 -11.04
C LYS A 166 16.01 -6.19 -12.26
N GLN A 167 15.79 -7.41 -12.74
CA GLN A 167 16.33 -7.91 -14.00
C GLN A 167 15.18 -8.11 -15.00
N SER A 168 15.28 -7.51 -16.18
CA SER A 168 14.34 -7.78 -17.27
C SER A 168 14.60 -9.17 -17.86
N VAL A 169 13.56 -10.00 -17.92
CA VAL A 169 13.59 -11.32 -18.55
C VAL A 169 12.66 -11.29 -19.74
N ARG A 170 13.16 -11.69 -20.92
CA ARG A 170 12.31 -11.91 -22.10
C ARG A 170 11.87 -13.37 -22.12
N ILE A 171 10.56 -13.58 -22.14
CA ILE A 171 9.94 -14.90 -22.21
C ILE A 171 9.36 -15.05 -23.62
N THR A 172 9.65 -16.18 -24.27
CA THR A 172 9.05 -16.57 -25.54
C THR A 172 8.38 -17.93 -25.33
N ALA A 173 7.07 -18.00 -25.60
CA ALA A 173 6.27 -19.20 -25.42
C ALA A 173 5.27 -19.32 -26.57
N THR A 174 4.88 -20.57 -26.88
CA THR A 174 3.80 -20.87 -27.84
C THR A 174 2.55 -21.17 -27.04
N VAL A 175 1.45 -20.47 -27.35
CA VAL A 175 0.12 -20.72 -26.75
C VAL A 175 -0.78 -21.28 -27.84
N THR A 176 -1.41 -22.43 -27.58
CA THR A 176 -2.43 -23.01 -28.45
C THR A 176 -3.80 -22.59 -27.94
N VAL A 177 -4.61 -22.02 -28.82
CA VAL A 177 -5.97 -21.56 -28.52
C VAL A 177 -6.91 -22.21 -29.55
N GLU A 178 -7.96 -22.86 -29.06
CA GLU A 178 -9.04 -23.39 -29.89
C GLU A 178 -10.20 -22.40 -29.86
N VAL A 179 -10.76 -22.07 -31.03
CA VAL A 179 -11.83 -21.09 -31.18
C VAL A 179 -12.95 -21.67 -32.02
N ASP A 180 -14.13 -21.77 -31.41
CA ASP A 180 -15.36 -22.10 -32.11
C ASP A 180 -16.10 -20.81 -32.47
N TYR A 181 -16.38 -20.61 -33.75
CA TYR A 181 -17.12 -19.45 -34.26
C TYR A 181 -18.21 -19.87 -35.25
N ASP A 182 -19.46 -19.49 -34.95
CA ASP A 182 -20.61 -19.72 -35.84
C ASP A 182 -20.62 -18.66 -36.96
N ILE A 183 -20.06 -19.02 -38.12
CA ILE A 183 -20.05 -18.17 -39.31
C ILE A 183 -21.29 -18.37 -40.20
N PRO A 184 -21.90 -17.30 -40.76
CA PRO A 184 -22.93 -17.44 -41.78
C PRO A 184 -22.44 -18.24 -43.00
N LEU A 185 -23.27 -19.16 -43.51
CA LEU A 185 -22.90 -20.05 -44.63
C LEU A 185 -22.47 -19.32 -45.91
N GLU A 186 -22.88 -18.05 -46.08
CA GLU A 186 -22.51 -17.23 -47.23
C GLU A 186 -21.09 -16.64 -47.14
N GLU A 187 -20.47 -16.65 -45.96
CA GLU A 187 -19.13 -16.08 -45.71
C GLU A 187 -18.04 -17.17 -45.56
N VAL A 188 -18.43 -18.44 -45.57
CA VAL A 188 -17.55 -19.61 -45.37
C VAL A 188 -16.43 -19.71 -46.42
N GLU A 189 -16.75 -19.47 -47.70
CA GLU A 189 -15.76 -19.63 -48.79
C GLU A 189 -14.64 -18.58 -48.74
N ASP A 190 -14.91 -17.41 -48.19
CA ASP A 190 -13.97 -16.28 -48.10
C ASP A 190 -13.38 -16.11 -46.69
N PHE A 191 -13.68 -17.01 -45.75
CA PHE A 191 -13.24 -16.90 -44.36
C PHE A 191 -11.74 -17.15 -44.21
N ASP A 192 -11.01 -16.14 -43.73
CA ASP A 192 -9.62 -16.25 -43.33
C ASP A 192 -9.50 -16.33 -41.80
N ALA A 193 -9.24 -17.54 -41.30
CA ALA A 193 -9.08 -17.78 -39.87
C ALA A 193 -7.88 -17.05 -39.26
N ARG A 194 -6.81 -16.80 -40.04
CA ARG A 194 -5.64 -16.10 -39.53
C ARG A 194 -5.98 -14.64 -39.26
N ASP A 195 -6.59 -13.96 -40.22
CA ASP A 195 -6.99 -12.57 -40.09
C ASP A 195 -8.04 -12.42 -38.98
N PHE A 196 -9.02 -13.33 -38.91
CA PHE A 196 -10.03 -13.33 -37.86
C PHE A 196 -9.41 -13.42 -36.45
N ILE A 197 -8.49 -14.36 -36.21
CA ILE A 197 -7.83 -14.51 -34.92
C ILE A 197 -6.93 -13.30 -34.62
N GLN A 198 -6.21 -12.78 -35.62
CA GLN A 198 -5.30 -11.66 -35.42
C GLN A 198 -6.04 -10.35 -35.08
N GLU A 199 -7.25 -10.14 -35.61
CA GLU A 199 -8.07 -8.96 -35.31
C GLU A 199 -8.85 -9.08 -34.00
N ASN A 200 -9.26 -10.29 -33.62
CA ASN A 200 -10.17 -10.49 -32.48
C ASN A 200 -9.49 -11.00 -31.21
N LEU A 201 -8.32 -11.62 -31.30
CA LEU A 201 -7.57 -12.10 -30.14
C LEU A 201 -6.55 -11.05 -29.69
N SER A 202 -6.56 -10.76 -28.39
CA SER A 202 -5.53 -9.96 -27.73
C SER A 202 -4.87 -10.77 -26.62
N ILE A 203 -3.54 -10.61 -26.48
CA ILE A 203 -2.79 -11.11 -25.34
C ILE A 203 -2.46 -9.93 -24.45
N ASP A 204 -2.90 -10.01 -23.20
CA ASP A 204 -2.64 -8.98 -22.19
C ASP A 204 -2.09 -9.60 -20.92
N SER A 205 -1.44 -8.78 -20.11
CA SER A 205 -0.92 -9.16 -18.80
C SER A 205 -1.62 -8.36 -17.70
N TRP A 206 -2.08 -9.07 -16.68
CA TRP A 206 -2.67 -8.45 -15.49
C TRP A 206 -1.60 -8.03 -14.46
N HIS A 207 -0.32 -8.30 -14.76
CA HIS A 207 0.79 -7.96 -13.89
C HIS A 207 1.43 -6.65 -14.35
N GLY A 208 1.47 -5.64 -13.47
CA GLY A 208 1.85 -4.25 -13.80
C GLY A 208 3.29 -4.06 -14.30
N ASP A 209 4.18 -5.03 -14.07
CA ASP A 209 5.59 -4.99 -14.50
C ASP A 209 5.85 -5.85 -15.76
N VAL A 210 4.81 -6.41 -16.39
CA VAL A 210 4.93 -7.22 -17.61
C VAL A 210 4.36 -6.46 -18.80
N SER A 211 5.17 -6.34 -19.85
CA SER A 211 4.74 -5.84 -21.15
C SER A 211 4.70 -6.99 -22.16
N VAL A 212 3.63 -7.04 -22.94
CA VAL A 212 3.51 -7.94 -24.08
C VAL A 212 3.95 -7.16 -25.31
N ASP A 213 5.19 -7.37 -25.75
CA ASP A 213 5.79 -6.62 -26.86
C ASP A 213 5.22 -7.03 -28.23
N SER A 214 4.83 -8.29 -28.39
CA SER A 214 4.33 -8.83 -29.65
C SER A 214 3.60 -10.16 -29.46
N PHE A 215 2.58 -10.39 -30.27
CA PHE A 215 1.92 -11.67 -30.47
C PHE A 215 1.98 -12.01 -31.97
N ASP A 216 2.23 -13.28 -32.30
CA ASP A 216 2.30 -13.79 -33.68
C ASP A 216 1.56 -15.12 -33.79
N VAL A 217 0.86 -15.31 -34.90
CA VAL A 217 0.10 -16.53 -35.21
C VAL A 217 0.89 -17.37 -36.23
N CYS A 218 1.45 -18.49 -35.77
CA CYS A 218 2.32 -19.35 -36.59
C CYS A 218 1.59 -20.47 -37.33
N ASP A 219 0.46 -20.97 -36.81
CA ASP A 219 -0.30 -22.10 -37.35
C ASP A 219 -1.81 -21.83 -37.15
N ALA A 220 -2.54 -21.66 -38.25
CA ALA A 220 -3.98 -21.43 -38.26
C ALA A 220 -4.57 -22.27 -39.40
N ASP A 221 -5.42 -23.23 -39.05
CA ASP A 221 -6.10 -24.12 -39.99
C ASP A 221 -7.58 -24.22 -39.61
N VAL A 222 -8.43 -24.47 -40.60
CA VAL A 222 -9.89 -24.60 -40.41
C VAL A 222 -10.31 -26.01 -40.76
N ASP A 223 -10.80 -26.76 -39.77
CA ASP A 223 -11.35 -28.09 -39.99
C ASP A 223 -12.86 -28.01 -40.30
N TRP A 224 -13.23 -28.36 -41.52
CA TRP A 224 -14.61 -28.39 -42.02
C TRP A 224 -15.20 -29.81 -41.91
N SER A 225 -15.12 -30.43 -40.74
CA SER A 225 -15.63 -31.80 -40.52
C SER A 225 -17.14 -31.86 -40.28
#